data_AF-A0A401RWZ8-F1
#
_entry.id   AF-A0A401RWZ8-F1
#
_cell.length_a   1.000
_cell.length_b   1.000
_cell.length_c   1.000
_cell.angle_alpha   90.00
_cell.angle_beta   90.00
_cell.angle_gamma   90.00
#
_symmetry.space_group_name_H-M   'P 1'
#
loop_
_entity.id
_entity.type
_entity.pdbx_description
1 polymer ?
#
loop_
_entity_poly.entity_id
_entity_poly.type
_entity_poly.pdbx_seq_one_letter_code
_entity_poly.pdbx_strand_id
1 'polypeptide(L)'
;MVILGIKEAAPRSQNFVKSFEVRQEKDETPSAFLKRLKEATRKYSGMDPDNPLAEGLLKVQFVTKSWPDIQKKLQKLDGWSERQMEELLREAQKVYVKRED
;
A
#
# COMPACT_ATOMS: atom_id res chain seq x y z
N MET A 1 1.04 38.60 25.91
CA MET A 1 1.49 37.34 25.27
C MET A 1 0.56 36.24 25.73
N VAL A 2 -0.37 35.78 24.90
CA VAL A 2 -1.13 34.54 25.09
C VAL A 2 -1.49 34.01 23.71
N ILE A 3 -0.71 33.02 23.26
CA ILE A 3 -0.96 32.24 22.05
C ILE A 3 -2.01 31.21 22.45
N LEU A 4 -3.29 31.46 22.14
CA LEU A 4 -4.31 30.41 22.21
C LEU A 4 -4.42 29.81 20.81
N GLY A 5 -3.53 28.85 20.54
CA GLY A 5 -3.50 28.06 19.32
C GLY A 5 -4.89 27.48 19.09
N ILE A 6 -5.48 27.89 17.96
CA ILE A 6 -6.78 27.43 17.54
C ILE A 6 -6.69 25.91 17.33
N LYS A 7 -7.35 25.25 18.27
CA LYS A 7 -7.66 23.83 18.34
C LYS A 7 -8.68 23.53 17.24
N GLU A 8 -8.24 23.51 15.98
CA GLU A 8 -9.03 22.91 14.89
C GLU A 8 -8.92 21.39 15.06
N ALA A 9 -9.77 20.87 15.94
CA ALA A 9 -10.15 19.49 15.99
C ALA A 9 -10.87 19.15 14.68
N ALA A 10 -10.09 18.86 13.62
CA ALA A 10 -10.63 18.18 12.47
C ALA A 10 -11.24 16.87 13.00
N PRO A 11 -12.55 16.61 12.78
CA PRO A 11 -13.12 15.33 13.13
C PRO A 11 -12.27 14.27 12.43
N ARG A 12 -12.07 13.11 13.08
CA ARG A 12 -11.56 11.90 12.43
C ARG A 12 -12.53 11.53 11.29
N SER A 13 -12.51 12.28 10.19
CA SER A 13 -13.01 11.82 8.92
C SER A 13 -12.08 10.69 8.57
N GLN A 14 -12.57 9.48 8.76
CA GLN A 14 -12.01 8.23 8.29
C GLN A 14 -11.87 8.37 6.76
N ASN A 15 -10.80 9.04 6.31
CA ASN A 15 -10.59 9.41 4.93
C ASN A 15 -10.10 8.17 4.19
N PHE A 16 -11.02 7.24 3.95
CA PHE A 16 -10.80 6.06 3.12
C PHE A 16 -10.15 6.45 1.78
N VAL A 17 -10.55 7.59 1.19
CA VAL A 17 -9.94 8.15 -0.02
C VAL A 17 -8.41 8.26 0.10
N LYS A 18 -7.88 8.78 1.22
CA LYS A 18 -6.42 8.90 1.44
C LYS A 18 -5.72 7.56 1.58
N SER A 19 -6.39 6.55 2.15
CA SER A 19 -5.83 5.19 2.20
C SER A 19 -5.73 4.53 0.83
N PHE A 20 -6.59 4.92 -0.13
CA PHE A 20 -6.53 4.48 -1.52
C PHE A 20 -5.62 5.35 -2.41
N GLU A 21 -5.11 6.48 -1.91
CA GLU A 21 -4.14 7.33 -2.61
C GLU A 21 -2.69 6.87 -2.44
N VAL A 22 -2.42 5.94 -1.51
CA VAL A 22 -1.09 5.38 -1.31
C VAL A 22 -0.69 4.61 -2.56
N ARG A 23 0.23 5.20 -3.34
CA ARG A 23 0.89 4.59 -4.50
C ARG A 23 2.36 4.43 -4.18
N GLN A 24 2.95 3.39 -4.76
CA GLN A 24 4.39 3.19 -4.70
C GLN A 24 5.07 4.36 -5.41
N GLU A 25 6.05 4.97 -4.75
CA GLU A 25 6.89 5.99 -5.39
C GLU A 25 7.95 5.33 -6.29
N LYS A 26 8.50 6.08 -7.25
CA LYS A 26 9.45 5.53 -8.24
C LYS A 26 10.64 4.82 -7.59
N ASP A 27 11.20 5.46 -6.56
CA ASP A 27 12.39 5.03 -5.83
C ASP A 27 12.04 4.37 -4.48
N GLU A 28 10.75 4.09 -4.24
CA GLU A 28 10.29 3.37 -3.05
C GLU A 28 10.37 1.85 -3.31
N THR A 29 11.14 1.15 -2.48
CA THR A 29 11.21 -0.31 -2.58
C THR A 29 9.82 -0.96 -2.37
N PRO A 30 9.51 -2.08 -3.05
CA PRO A 30 8.23 -2.78 -2.86
C PRO A 30 7.94 -3.15 -1.40
N SER A 31 8.98 -3.49 -0.62
CA SER A 31 8.85 -3.79 0.81
C SER A 31 8.45 -2.57 1.64
N ALA A 32 9.05 -1.41 1.37
CA ALA A 32 8.69 -0.16 2.03
C ALA A 32 7.25 0.26 1.69
N PHE A 33 6.87 0.13 0.43
CA PHE A 33 5.51 0.38 -0.03
C PHE A 33 4.48 -0.52 0.65
N LEU A 34 4.73 -1.84 0.75
CA LEU A 34 3.86 -2.77 1.44
C LEU A 34 3.70 -2.41 2.94
N LYS A 35 4.79 -2.03 3.61
CA LYS A 35 4.75 -1.58 5.00
C LYS A 35 3.83 -0.36 5.15
N ARG A 36 3.98 0.63 4.26
CA ARG A 36 3.19 1.86 4.25
C ARG A 36 1.71 1.60 3.96
N LEU A 37 1.41 0.64 3.08
CA LEU A 37 0.04 0.14 2.85
C LEU A 37 -0.56 -0.50 4.10
N LYS A 38 0.15 -1.38 4.79
CA LYS A 38 -0.32 -2.00 6.05
C LYS A 38 -0.60 -0.94 7.12
N GLU A 39 0.30 0.03 7.28
CA GLU A 39 0.14 1.15 8.20
C GLU A 39 -1.08 2.02 7.85
N ALA A 40 -1.28 2.32 6.56
CA ALA A 40 -2.43 3.08 6.09
C ALA A 40 -3.75 2.32 6.32
N THR A 41 -3.80 1.02 6.05
CA THR A 41 -4.96 0.17 6.34
C THR A 41 -5.28 0.22 7.82
N ARG A 42 -4.31 -0.05 8.70
CA ARG A 42 -4.53 0.02 10.16
C ARG A 42 -5.01 1.40 10.61
N LYS A 43 -4.42 2.48 10.07
CA LYS A 43 -4.69 3.86 10.48
C LYS A 43 -6.05 4.38 10.01
N TYR A 44 -6.46 4.04 8.78
CA TYR A 44 -7.61 4.65 8.14
C TYR A 44 -8.83 3.73 8.04
N SER A 45 -8.67 2.41 7.95
CA SER A 45 -9.81 1.49 8.00
C SER A 45 -10.06 0.94 9.40
N GLY A 46 -9.06 0.98 10.29
CA GLY A 46 -9.12 0.35 11.61
C GLY A 46 -9.07 -1.18 11.54
N MET A 47 -8.89 -1.76 10.36
CA MET A 47 -8.75 -3.20 10.19
C MET A 47 -7.35 -3.68 10.58
N ASP A 48 -7.31 -4.85 11.20
CA ASP A 48 -6.07 -5.59 11.39
C ASP A 48 -5.53 -6.05 10.02
N PRO A 49 -4.29 -5.72 9.64
CA PRO A 49 -3.72 -6.12 8.35
C PRO A 49 -3.54 -7.63 8.19
N ASP A 50 -3.58 -8.40 9.27
CA ASP A 50 -3.49 -9.85 9.29
C ASP A 50 -4.89 -10.53 9.27
N ASN A 51 -5.97 -9.74 9.21
CA ASN A 51 -7.32 -10.24 8.93
C ASN A 51 -7.40 -10.70 7.45
N PRO A 52 -7.99 -11.88 7.15
CA PRO A 52 -8.18 -12.36 5.76
C PRO A 52 -8.80 -11.35 4.80
N LEU A 53 -9.77 -10.55 5.27
CA LEU A 53 -10.39 -9.50 4.46
C LEU A 53 -9.41 -8.37 4.14
N ALA A 54 -8.63 -7.94 5.13
CA ALA A 54 -7.62 -6.90 4.96
C ALA A 54 -6.47 -7.38 4.08
N GLU A 55 -6.07 -8.65 4.21
CA GLU A 55 -5.04 -9.26 3.38
C GLU A 55 -5.45 -9.27 1.89
N GLY A 56 -6.68 -9.67 1.59
CA GLY A 56 -7.22 -9.62 0.23
C GLY A 56 -7.20 -8.20 -0.35
N LEU A 57 -7.61 -7.20 0.44
CA LEU A 57 -7.58 -5.80 0.03
C LEU A 57 -6.14 -5.31 -0.19
N LEU A 58 -5.22 -5.66 0.72
CA LEU A 58 -3.80 -5.31 0.61
C LEU A 58 -3.18 -5.90 -0.66
N LYS A 59 -3.52 -7.13 -1.05
CA LYS A 59 -3.04 -7.73 -2.32
C LYS A 59 -3.51 -6.91 -3.52
N VAL A 60 -4.80 -6.58 -3.57
CA VAL A 60 -5.37 -5.77 -4.65
C VAL A 60 -4.72 -4.39 -4.71
N GLN A 61 -4.57 -3.72 -3.57
CA GLN A 61 -3.91 -2.42 -3.49
C GLN A 61 -2.44 -2.50 -3.89
N PHE A 62 -1.71 -3.49 -3.40
CA PHE A 62 -0.30 -3.69 -3.74
C PHE A 62 -0.11 -3.83 -5.24
N VAL A 63 -0.91 -4.66 -5.93
CA VAL A 63 -0.82 -4.83 -7.38
C VAL A 63 -1.25 -3.57 -8.15
N THR A 64 -2.38 -2.96 -7.79
CA THR A 64 -2.96 -1.85 -8.57
C THR A 64 -2.32 -0.49 -8.30
N LYS A 65 -1.64 -0.33 -7.16
CA LYS A 65 -1.00 0.92 -6.73
C LYS A 65 0.53 0.86 -6.75
N SER A 66 1.10 -0.28 -7.13
CA SER A 66 2.53 -0.39 -7.46
C SER A 66 2.91 0.52 -8.63
N TRP A 67 4.21 0.81 -8.77
CA TRP A 67 4.73 1.58 -9.89
C TRP A 67 4.42 0.89 -11.23
N PRO A 68 4.17 1.61 -12.35
CA PRO A 68 3.50 1.07 -13.53
C PRO A 68 4.09 -0.22 -14.14
N ASP A 69 5.39 -0.42 -14.09
CA ASP A 69 6.06 -1.62 -14.61
C ASP A 69 6.07 -2.80 -13.62
N ILE A 70 6.12 -2.57 -12.30
CA ILE A 70 5.82 -3.60 -11.29
C ILE A 70 4.35 -4.01 -11.43
N GLN A 71 3.43 -3.04 -11.50
CA GLN A 71 2.01 -3.29 -11.71
C GLN A 71 1.80 -4.17 -12.96
N LYS A 72 2.38 -3.79 -14.10
CA LYS A 72 2.31 -4.57 -15.35
C LYS A 72 2.87 -5.99 -15.19
N LYS A 73 3.95 -6.18 -14.42
CA LYS A 73 4.50 -7.51 -14.16
C LYS A 73 3.56 -8.34 -13.29
N LEU A 74 3.05 -7.79 -12.19
CA LEU A 74 2.19 -8.49 -11.24
C LEU A 74 0.84 -8.86 -11.87
N GLN A 75 0.24 -7.97 -12.67
CA GLN A 75 -1.01 -8.25 -13.39
C GLN A 75 -0.87 -9.35 -14.45
N LYS A 76 0.34 -9.60 -14.96
CA LYS A 76 0.65 -10.69 -15.90
C LYS A 76 0.91 -12.03 -15.22
N LEU A 77 1.00 -12.08 -13.89
CA LEU A 77 1.12 -13.33 -13.17
C LEU A 77 -0.23 -14.03 -13.18
N ASP A 78 -0.26 -15.23 -13.76
CA ASP A 78 -1.44 -16.08 -13.72
C ASP A 78 -1.78 -16.42 -12.26
N GLY A 79 -3.07 -16.30 -11.93
CA GLY A 79 -3.59 -16.52 -10.57
C GLY A 79 -3.04 -15.57 -9.50
N TRP A 80 -2.61 -14.34 -9.83
CA TRP A 80 -1.98 -13.44 -8.83
C TRP A 80 -2.87 -13.17 -7.60
N SER A 81 -4.19 -13.21 -7.73
CA SER A 81 -5.13 -13.07 -6.61
C SER A 81 -5.10 -14.24 -5.63
N GLU A 82 -4.76 -15.44 -6.11
CA GLU A 82 -4.67 -16.68 -5.32
C GLU A 82 -3.29 -16.84 -4.67
N ARG A 83 -2.27 -16.13 -5.18
CA ARG A 83 -0.92 -16.13 -4.61
C ARG A 83 -0.86 -15.48 -3.24
N GLN A 84 0.17 -15.87 -2.50
CA GLN A 84 0.52 -15.26 -1.22
C GLN A 84 1.11 -13.86 -1.41
N MET A 85 0.92 -12.97 -0.44
CA MET A 85 1.49 -11.62 -0.47
C MET A 85 3.03 -11.66 -0.64
N GLU A 86 3.69 -12.62 -0.02
CA GLU A 86 5.15 -12.81 -0.10
C GLU A 86 5.64 -13.13 -1.52
N GLU A 87 4.86 -13.88 -2.30
CA GLU A 87 5.17 -14.18 -3.70
C GLU A 87 5.07 -12.93 -4.57
N LEU A 88 3.99 -12.15 -4.39
CA LEU A 88 3.81 -10.88 -5.09
C LEU A 88 4.93 -9.89 -4.75
N LEU A 89 5.32 -9.82 -3.47
CA LEU A 89 6.42 -8.99 -3.01
C LEU A 89 7.75 -9.40 -3.66
N ARG A 90 8.04 -10.70 -3.73
CA ARG A 90 9.25 -11.23 -4.36
C ARG A 90 9.32 -10.86 -5.84
N GLU A 91 8.21 -11.02 -6.58
CA GLU A 91 8.16 -10.65 -8.00
C GLU A 91 8.29 -9.13 -8.21
N ALA A 92 7.66 -8.33 -7.36
CA ALA A 92 7.82 -6.87 -7.38
C ALA A 92 9.28 -6.46 -7.12
N GLN A 93 9.95 -7.06 -6.14
CA GLN A 93 11.34 -6.77 -5.80
C GLN A 93 12.28 -7.09 -6.96
N LYS A 94 12.06 -8.21 -7.69
CA LYS A 94 12.85 -8.53 -8.89
C LYS A 94 12.73 -7.46 -9.97
N VAL A 95 11.55 -6.88 -10.16
CA VAL A 95 11.36 -5.80 -11.15
C VAL A 95 12.01 -4.51 -10.68
N TYR A 96 11.86 -4.15 -9.41
CA TYR A 96 12.49 -2.96 -8.83
C TYR A 96 14.01 -2.99 -8.99
N VAL A 97 14.66 -4.09 -8.60
CA VAL A 97 16.12 -4.24 -8.71
C VAL A 97 16.59 -4.16 -10.17
N LYS A 98 15.84 -4.73 -11.11
CA LYS A 98 16.14 -4.62 -12.55
C LYS A 98 15.98 -3.22 -13.14
N ARG A 99 15.38 -2.27 -12.41
CA ARG A 99 15.31 -0.86 -12.82
C ARG A 99 16.48 -0.03 -12.30
N GLU A 100 17.13 -0.47 -11.22
CA GLU A 100 18.30 0.19 -10.65
C GLU A 100 19.60 -0.25 -11.34
N ASP A 101 19.55 -1.34 -12.11
CA ASP A 101 20.61 -1.85 -13.02
C ASP A 101 20.54 -1.14 -14.39
#